data_AF-D3RNS6-F1
#
_entry.id   AF-D3RNS6-F1
#
_cell.length_a   1.000
_cell.length_b   1.000
_cell.length_c   1.000
_cell.angle_alpha   90.00
_cell.angle_beta   90.00
_cell.angle_gamma   90.00
#
_symmetry.space_group_name_H-M   'P 1'
#
loop_
_entity.id
_entity.type
_entity.pdbx_description
1 polymer ?
#
loop_
_entity_poly.entity_id
_entity_poly.type
_entity_poly.pdbx_seq_one_letter_code
_entity_poly.pdbx_strand_id
1 'polypeptide(L)'
;MLSFDAQSIPSPLAIRECTRPRFDTDLDALKDWLASLRTRGVRQAGPALVLTLENLRKAELSASRRLTVLSLLKAPVLKTCAGLPKPYAGEATATETAPGLTMEQRLGRLMFVNLDRALHQLDKEHPVPSERQQHKRLWLIRNLFRFANRQIRYAILWKAALPAGTWRDLHELHLYLSSRRSNSLWDLDAQRPTVGEFDQEIEYKTLLLLGLAAKLKDAAPQSEYFMDGLPAWAAQTRLEDPHTRLGRLRLFTVEVSADEPPRQLQGSLDMAFRGWVLQPPYPYLHELESGPFGLGAFGGRPLGLETF
;
A
#
# COMPACT_ATOMS: atom_id res chain seq x y z
N MET A 1 -39.91 32.38 -6.35
CA MET A 1 -39.49 31.25 -7.21
C MET A 1 -37.98 31.29 -7.30
N LEU A 2 -37.28 30.41 -6.58
CA LEU A 2 -35.81 30.31 -6.60
C LEU A 2 -35.43 29.29 -7.68
N SER A 3 -34.80 29.78 -8.75
CA SER A 3 -34.24 28.95 -9.82
C SER A 3 -33.14 28.07 -9.24
N PHE A 4 -33.34 26.77 -9.29
CA PHE A 4 -32.36 25.78 -8.89
C PHE A 4 -31.43 25.56 -10.09
N ASP A 5 -30.33 26.31 -10.15
CA ASP A 5 -29.26 26.09 -11.14
C ASP A 5 -28.57 24.77 -10.82
N ALA A 6 -29.11 23.68 -11.38
CA ALA A 6 -28.43 22.40 -11.41
C ALA A 6 -27.13 22.57 -12.22
N GLN A 7 -25.99 22.62 -11.51
CA GLN A 7 -24.68 22.59 -12.16
C GLN A 7 -24.59 21.32 -13.01
N SER A 8 -24.66 21.52 -14.32
CA SER A 8 -24.67 20.48 -15.33
C SER A 8 -23.53 19.48 -15.12
N ILE A 9 -23.87 18.20 -15.13
CA ILE A 9 -22.92 17.10 -15.18
C ILE A 9 -22.09 17.31 -16.46
N PRO A 10 -20.75 17.39 -16.38
CA PRO A 10 -19.94 17.69 -17.56
C PRO A 10 -20.11 16.60 -18.62
N SER A 11 -20.37 17.03 -19.86
CA SER A 11 -20.56 16.15 -21.01
C SER A 11 -19.37 15.18 -21.19
N PRO A 12 -19.61 13.90 -21.52
CA PRO A 12 -18.55 12.92 -21.77
C PRO A 12 -17.60 13.30 -22.92
N LEU A 13 -18.00 14.23 -23.79
CA LEU A 13 -17.15 14.81 -24.83
C LEU A 13 -16.17 15.87 -24.29
N ALA A 14 -16.58 16.69 -23.31
CA ALA A 14 -15.68 17.63 -22.63
C ALA A 14 -14.60 16.91 -21.79
N ILE A 15 -14.89 15.68 -21.34
CA ILE A 15 -13.90 14.79 -20.69
C ILE A 15 -12.88 14.25 -21.70
N ARG A 16 -13.28 14.02 -22.96
CA ARG A 16 -12.37 13.59 -24.05
C ARG A 16 -11.52 14.74 -24.61
N GLU A 17 -12.03 15.98 -24.56
CA GLU A 17 -11.31 17.19 -24.98
C GLU A 17 -10.31 17.72 -23.93
N CYS A 18 -10.23 17.09 -22.76
CA CYS A 18 -9.06 17.16 -21.89
C CYS A 18 -7.92 16.37 -22.55
N THR A 19 -7.36 16.95 -23.61
CA THR A 19 -6.29 16.43 -24.47
C THR A 19 -5.24 15.66 -23.68
N ARG A 20 -5.24 14.35 -23.93
CA ARG A 20 -4.32 13.36 -23.35
C ARG A 20 -2.86 13.77 -23.60
N PRO A 21 -2.03 13.99 -22.58
CA PRO A 21 -0.62 14.26 -22.81
C PRO A 21 0.02 13.03 -23.49
N ARG A 22 0.73 13.25 -24.59
CA ARG A 22 1.60 12.22 -25.19
C ARG A 22 2.83 12.08 -24.29
N PHE A 23 3.02 10.90 -23.71
CA PHE A 23 4.13 10.67 -22.78
C PHE A 23 5.50 10.67 -23.46
N ASP A 24 5.53 10.48 -24.79
CA ASP A 24 6.75 10.24 -25.56
C ASP A 24 7.49 11.53 -25.94
N THR A 25 6.79 12.65 -26.12
CA THR A 25 7.35 13.83 -26.81
C THR A 25 7.60 15.05 -25.93
N ASP A 26 6.70 15.45 -25.03
CA ASP A 26 6.86 16.73 -24.30
C ASP A 26 6.45 16.65 -22.81
N LEU A 27 7.42 16.86 -21.92
CA LEU A 27 7.18 16.92 -20.46
C LEU A 27 6.60 18.25 -20.02
N ASP A 28 6.88 19.32 -20.76
CA ASP A 28 6.39 20.66 -20.42
C ASP A 28 4.89 20.75 -20.74
N ALA A 29 4.45 20.18 -21.87
CA ALA A 29 3.02 19.95 -22.12
C ALA A 29 2.32 19.15 -21.00
N LEU A 30 2.98 18.14 -20.42
CA LEU A 30 2.44 17.40 -19.27
C LEU A 30 2.34 18.30 -18.02
N LYS A 31 3.34 19.14 -17.75
CA LYS A 31 3.31 20.09 -16.62
C LYS A 31 2.21 21.14 -16.80
N ASP A 32 2.05 21.68 -18.00
CA ASP A 32 1.02 22.68 -18.32
C ASP A 32 -0.37 22.08 -18.18
N TRP A 33 -0.55 20.86 -18.68
CA TRP A 33 -1.78 20.10 -18.50
C TRP A 33 -2.07 19.86 -17.00
N LEU A 34 -1.06 19.46 -16.21
CA LEU A 34 -1.20 19.30 -14.76
C LEU A 34 -1.55 20.61 -14.03
N ALA A 35 -0.98 21.73 -14.46
CA ALA A 35 -1.33 23.05 -13.95
C ALA A 35 -2.79 23.41 -14.26
N SER A 36 -3.26 23.09 -15.47
CA SER A 36 -4.66 23.28 -15.86
C SER A 36 -5.64 22.39 -15.07
N LEU A 37 -5.25 21.17 -14.69
CA LEU A 37 -6.09 20.33 -13.83
C LEU A 37 -6.21 20.89 -12.42
N ARG A 38 -5.17 21.56 -11.92
CA ARG A 38 -5.20 22.19 -10.59
C ARG A 38 -6.25 23.29 -10.52
N THR A 39 -6.46 24.06 -11.59
CA THR A 39 -7.46 25.15 -11.63
C THR A 39 -8.89 24.61 -11.74
N ARG A 40 -9.08 23.43 -12.32
CA ARG A 40 -10.39 22.78 -12.55
C ARG A 40 -10.98 22.07 -11.32
N GLY A 41 -10.21 21.92 -10.25
CA GLY A 41 -10.65 21.30 -9.00
C GLY A 41 -10.69 19.77 -9.01
N VAL A 42 -10.89 19.19 -7.82
CA VAL A 42 -10.67 17.75 -7.55
C VAL A 42 -11.64 16.85 -8.32
N ARG A 43 -12.90 17.27 -8.50
CA ARG A 43 -13.94 16.48 -9.18
C ARG A 43 -13.61 16.21 -10.65
N GLN A 44 -12.99 17.16 -11.34
CA GLN A 44 -12.59 17.01 -12.75
C GLN A 44 -11.20 16.38 -12.87
N ALA A 45 -10.28 16.65 -11.93
CA ALA A 45 -8.94 16.09 -11.93
C ALA A 45 -8.92 14.57 -11.74
N GLY A 46 -9.81 14.00 -10.92
CA GLY A 46 -9.85 12.57 -10.64
C GLY A 46 -9.96 11.67 -11.88
N PRO A 47 -11.05 11.78 -12.67
CA PRO A 47 -11.22 10.99 -13.89
C PRO A 47 -10.08 11.18 -14.91
N ALA A 48 -9.60 12.42 -15.07
CA ALA A 48 -8.50 12.73 -15.99
C ALA A 48 -7.19 12.04 -15.57
N LEU A 49 -6.88 12.03 -14.28
CA LEU A 49 -5.71 11.33 -13.73
C LEU A 49 -5.83 9.81 -13.84
N VAL A 50 -7.02 9.24 -13.63
CA VAL A 50 -7.27 7.79 -13.83
C VAL A 50 -6.96 7.39 -15.26
N LEU A 51 -7.57 8.09 -16.23
CA LEU A 51 -7.32 7.81 -17.65
C LEU A 51 -5.85 7.96 -18.01
N THR A 52 -5.19 8.98 -17.46
CA THR A 52 -3.75 9.23 -17.68
C THR A 52 -2.89 8.08 -17.14
N LEU A 53 -3.14 7.59 -15.94
CA LEU A 53 -2.40 6.47 -15.35
C LEU A 53 -2.68 5.14 -16.06
N GLU A 54 -3.90 4.91 -16.53
CA GLU A 54 -4.22 3.74 -17.36
C GLU A 54 -3.49 3.77 -18.71
N ASN A 55 -3.43 4.95 -19.32
CA ASN A 55 -2.72 5.18 -20.57
C ASN A 55 -1.20 5.03 -20.38
N LEU A 56 -0.66 5.56 -19.28
CA LEU A 56 0.74 5.39 -18.92
C LEU A 56 1.09 3.91 -18.75
N ARG A 57 0.20 3.13 -18.14
CA ARG A 57 0.38 1.68 -17.98
C ARG A 57 0.51 0.97 -19.32
N LYS A 58 -0.17 1.43 -20.36
CA LYS A 58 -0.12 0.84 -21.72
C LYS A 58 1.02 1.40 -22.58
N ALA A 59 1.52 2.59 -22.28
CA ALA A 59 2.56 3.24 -23.06
C ALA A 59 3.89 2.48 -23.00
N GLU A 60 4.57 2.42 -24.14
CA GLU A 60 5.93 1.89 -24.26
C GLU A 60 6.92 3.02 -24.01
N LEU A 61 7.49 3.04 -22.82
CA LEU A 61 8.42 4.06 -22.35
C LEU A 61 9.65 3.39 -21.75
N SER A 62 10.81 4.03 -21.89
CA SER A 62 12.00 3.65 -21.11
C SER A 62 11.76 3.85 -19.61
N ALA A 63 12.48 3.10 -18.77
CA ALA A 63 12.33 3.19 -17.32
C ALA A 63 12.52 4.62 -16.80
N SER A 64 13.55 5.32 -17.32
CA SER A 64 13.83 6.70 -16.91
C SER A 64 12.69 7.66 -17.29
N ARG A 65 12.10 7.52 -18.49
CA ARG A 65 10.99 8.39 -18.92
C ARG A 65 9.73 8.12 -18.09
N ARG A 66 9.40 6.85 -17.87
CA ARG A 66 8.26 6.46 -17.01
C ARG A 66 8.42 7.01 -15.59
N LEU A 67 9.61 6.92 -15.01
CA LEU A 67 9.90 7.46 -13.68
C LEU A 67 9.70 8.98 -13.63
N THR A 68 10.19 9.72 -14.62
CA THR A 68 9.97 11.18 -14.70
C THR A 68 8.50 11.55 -14.80
N VAL A 69 7.72 10.81 -15.60
CA VAL A 69 6.27 11.03 -15.68
C VAL A 69 5.59 10.73 -14.34
N LEU A 70 5.96 9.62 -13.68
CA LEU A 70 5.40 9.25 -12.37
C LEU A 70 5.76 10.25 -11.27
N SER A 71 6.97 10.80 -11.29
CA SER A 71 7.38 11.81 -10.30
C SER A 71 6.57 13.10 -10.43
N LEU A 72 6.23 13.51 -11.67
CA LEU A 72 5.34 14.63 -11.94
C LEU A 72 3.90 14.35 -11.51
N LEU A 73 3.39 13.12 -11.73
CA LEU A 73 2.02 12.74 -11.40
C LEU A 73 1.78 12.51 -9.90
N LYS A 74 2.82 12.18 -9.13
CA LYS A 74 2.72 11.84 -7.70
C LYS A 74 1.97 12.91 -6.90
N ALA A 75 2.40 14.17 -6.96
CA ALA A 75 1.82 15.24 -6.16
C ALA A 75 0.37 15.56 -6.56
N PRO A 76 0.02 15.70 -7.86
CA PRO A 76 -1.36 15.79 -8.32
C PRO A 76 -2.24 14.66 -7.82
N VAL A 77 -1.81 13.40 -7.95
CA VAL A 77 -2.56 12.23 -7.47
C VAL A 77 -2.83 12.33 -5.97
N LEU A 78 -1.81 12.63 -5.16
CA LEU A 78 -1.98 12.75 -3.71
C LEU A 78 -2.91 13.91 -3.32
N LYS A 79 -2.82 15.06 -4.01
CA LYS A 79 -3.71 16.20 -3.77
C LYS A 79 -5.16 15.87 -4.12
N THR A 80 -5.39 15.20 -5.25
CA THR A 80 -6.71 14.73 -5.63
C THR A 80 -7.26 13.75 -4.60
N CYS A 81 -6.48 12.75 -4.16
CA CYS A 81 -6.89 11.82 -3.11
C CYS A 81 -7.18 12.49 -1.76
N ALA A 82 -6.50 13.60 -1.43
CA ALA A 82 -6.75 14.34 -0.20
C ALA A 82 -8.07 15.13 -0.26
N GLY A 83 -8.47 15.64 -1.43
CA GLY A 83 -9.68 16.43 -1.59
C GLY A 83 -10.93 15.64 -2.02
N LEU A 84 -10.83 14.31 -2.17
CA LEU A 84 -11.99 13.46 -2.45
C LEU A 84 -12.81 13.23 -1.16
N PRO A 85 -14.15 13.18 -1.26
CA PRO A 85 -15.01 12.88 -0.11
C PRO A 85 -14.71 11.46 0.41
N LYS A 86 -14.74 11.31 1.73
CA LYS A 86 -14.54 10.01 2.40
C LYS A 86 -15.89 9.33 2.57
N PRO A 87 -15.99 8.01 2.32
CA PRO A 87 -17.25 7.29 2.52
C PRO A 87 -17.53 7.23 4.02
N TYR A 88 -18.57 7.94 4.47
CA TYR A 88 -19.04 7.82 5.85
C TYR A 88 -19.89 6.56 5.97
N ALA A 89 -19.64 5.76 7.02
CA ALA A 89 -20.35 4.50 7.30
C ALA A 89 -21.86 4.67 7.64
N GLY A 90 -22.39 5.91 7.65
CA GLY A 90 -23.77 6.22 8.01
C GLY A 90 -24.69 6.64 6.85
N GLU A 91 -24.15 6.86 5.63
CA GLU A 91 -24.94 7.26 4.45
C GLU A 91 -25.19 6.09 3.49
N ALA A 92 -25.42 4.89 4.04
CA ALA A 92 -26.08 3.83 3.28
C ALA A 92 -27.58 4.14 3.18
N THR A 93 -27.92 5.22 2.47
CA THR A 93 -29.29 5.44 2.00
C THR A 93 -29.59 4.35 0.98
N ALA A 94 -30.15 3.23 1.44
CA ALA A 94 -31.15 2.33 0.85
C ALA A 94 -31.23 2.13 -0.69
N THR A 95 -30.20 2.41 -1.47
CA THR A 95 -30.09 2.10 -2.89
C THR A 95 -28.70 1.54 -3.15
N GLU A 96 -28.60 0.23 -2.93
CA GLU A 96 -27.84 -0.77 -3.72
C GLU A 96 -26.82 -0.21 -4.73
N THR A 97 -25.84 0.56 -4.25
CA THR A 97 -24.74 1.03 -5.07
C THR A 97 -23.68 -0.07 -4.98
N ALA A 98 -23.53 -0.78 -6.08
CA ALA A 98 -22.58 -1.88 -6.26
C ALA A 98 -21.25 -1.63 -5.54
N PRO A 99 -20.61 -2.68 -4.97
CA PRO A 99 -19.35 -2.58 -4.22
C PRO A 99 -18.19 -2.22 -5.16
N GLY A 100 -18.16 -0.98 -5.61
CA GLY A 100 -17.15 -0.44 -6.51
C GLY A 100 -16.02 0.23 -5.74
N LEU A 101 -14.80 0.13 -6.27
CA LEU A 101 -13.65 0.85 -5.72
C LEU A 101 -13.88 2.35 -5.78
N THR A 102 -13.54 3.06 -4.70
CA THR A 102 -13.58 4.51 -4.68
C THR A 102 -12.57 5.11 -5.66
N MET A 103 -12.78 6.36 -6.07
CA MET A 103 -11.85 7.06 -6.97
C MET A 103 -10.43 7.13 -6.39
N GLU A 104 -10.30 7.34 -5.08
CA GLU A 104 -9.01 7.34 -4.38
C GLU A 104 -8.33 5.96 -4.43
N GLN A 105 -9.12 4.90 -4.26
CA GLN A 105 -8.62 3.53 -4.35
C GLN A 105 -8.13 3.20 -5.76
N ARG A 106 -8.90 3.61 -6.79
CA ARG A 106 -8.52 3.44 -8.20
C ARG A 106 -7.23 4.18 -8.54
N LEU A 107 -7.12 5.45 -8.14
CA LEU A 107 -5.91 6.26 -8.35
C LEU A 107 -4.68 5.65 -7.66
N GLY A 108 -4.81 5.25 -6.40
CA GLY A 108 -3.71 4.64 -5.66
C GLY A 108 -3.29 3.29 -6.25
N ARG A 109 -4.25 2.46 -6.66
CA ARG A 109 -3.97 1.17 -7.32
C ARG A 109 -3.21 1.36 -8.64
N LEU A 110 -3.68 2.27 -9.50
CA LEU A 110 -3.03 2.55 -10.77
C LEU A 110 -1.63 3.15 -10.60
N MET A 111 -1.45 4.00 -9.58
CA MET A 111 -0.14 4.56 -9.26
C MET A 111 0.82 3.47 -8.78
N PHE A 112 0.37 2.59 -7.88
CA PHE A 112 1.15 1.44 -7.42
C PHE A 112 1.62 0.56 -8.59
N VAL A 113 0.69 0.12 -9.43
CA VAL A 113 1.02 -0.77 -10.58
C VAL A 113 2.00 -0.11 -11.55
N ASN A 114 1.88 1.20 -11.80
CA ASN A 114 2.84 1.89 -12.66
C ASN A 114 4.22 2.05 -12.03
N LEU A 115 4.29 2.31 -10.71
CA LEU A 115 5.55 2.37 -9.98
C LEU A 115 6.25 1.01 -9.96
N ASP A 116 5.49 -0.06 -9.78
CA ASP A 116 5.99 -1.44 -9.73
C ASP A 116 6.58 -1.84 -11.08
N ARG A 117 5.83 -1.59 -12.16
CA ARG A 117 6.35 -1.74 -13.52
C ARG A 117 7.63 -0.92 -13.76
N ALA A 118 7.67 0.33 -13.28
CA ALA A 118 8.85 1.18 -13.43
C ALA A 118 10.07 0.61 -12.68
N LEU A 119 9.86 0.01 -11.50
CA LEU A 119 10.91 -0.67 -10.72
C LEU A 119 11.47 -1.87 -11.48
N HIS A 120 10.60 -2.76 -11.95
CA HIS A 120 11.02 -3.92 -12.74
C HIS A 120 11.74 -3.53 -14.05
N GLN A 121 11.28 -2.48 -14.72
CA GLN A 121 11.95 -1.96 -15.92
C GLN A 121 13.33 -1.39 -15.60
N LEU A 122 13.44 -0.57 -14.54
CA LEU A 122 14.72 0.01 -14.12
C LEU A 122 15.73 -1.07 -13.76
N ASP A 123 15.31 -2.06 -12.98
CA ASP A 123 16.17 -3.17 -12.55
C ASP A 123 16.59 -4.07 -13.72
N LYS A 124 15.76 -4.18 -14.77
CA LYS A 124 16.09 -4.91 -16.00
C LYS A 124 17.06 -4.13 -16.89
N GLU A 125 16.87 -2.82 -17.04
CA GLU A 125 17.72 -1.96 -17.86
C GLU A 125 19.11 -1.75 -17.24
N HIS A 126 19.23 -1.84 -15.91
CA HIS A 126 20.48 -1.57 -15.19
C HIS A 126 20.83 -2.67 -14.18
N PRO A 127 21.31 -3.85 -14.63
CA PRO A 127 21.73 -4.93 -13.73
C PRO A 127 22.84 -4.50 -12.76
N VAL A 128 23.73 -3.61 -13.21
CA VAL A 128 24.77 -2.96 -12.40
C VAL A 128 24.45 -1.46 -12.34
N PRO A 129 23.92 -0.96 -11.21
CA PRO A 129 23.45 0.41 -11.12
C PRO A 129 24.57 1.40 -10.81
N SER A 130 24.46 2.60 -11.37
CA SER A 130 25.10 3.82 -10.84
C SER A 130 24.39 4.32 -9.58
N GLU A 131 25.07 5.16 -8.79
CA GLU A 131 24.49 5.84 -7.63
C GLU A 131 23.17 6.58 -7.97
N ARG A 132 23.12 7.23 -9.14
CA ARG A 132 21.91 7.91 -9.62
C ARG A 132 20.75 6.93 -9.86
N GLN A 133 21.02 5.72 -10.33
CA GLN A 133 20.02 4.68 -10.53
C GLN A 133 19.57 4.06 -9.20
N GLN A 134 20.48 3.90 -8.23
CA GLN A 134 20.13 3.49 -6.87
C GLN A 134 19.17 4.50 -6.21
N HIS A 135 19.44 5.80 -6.33
CA HIS A 135 18.54 6.85 -5.84
C HIS A 135 17.15 6.79 -6.48
N LYS A 136 17.09 6.57 -7.80
CA LYS A 136 15.83 6.37 -8.54
C LYS A 136 15.08 5.13 -8.05
N ARG A 137 15.78 4.01 -7.85
CA ARG A 137 15.23 2.76 -7.34
C ARG A 137 14.66 2.93 -5.93
N LEU A 138 15.42 3.55 -5.03
CA LEU A 138 14.98 3.84 -3.66
C LEU A 138 13.74 4.75 -3.65
N TRP A 139 13.68 5.75 -4.54
CA TRP A 139 12.50 6.57 -4.72
C TRP A 139 11.28 5.73 -5.13
N LEU A 140 11.41 4.80 -6.08
CA LEU A 140 10.32 3.92 -6.49
C LEU A 140 9.82 3.06 -5.33
N ILE A 141 10.72 2.39 -4.60
CA ILE A 141 10.40 1.51 -3.47
C ILE A 141 9.67 2.30 -2.36
N ARG A 142 10.20 3.47 -1.98
CA ARG A 142 9.56 4.36 -1.00
C ARG A 142 8.13 4.72 -1.39
N ASN A 143 7.90 4.99 -2.68
CA ASN A 143 6.57 5.35 -3.15
C ASN A 143 5.63 4.15 -3.27
N LEU A 144 6.12 2.95 -3.60
CA LEU A 144 5.33 1.72 -3.59
C LEU A 144 4.74 1.45 -2.20
N PHE A 145 5.58 1.42 -1.17
CA PHE A 145 5.13 1.26 0.21
C PHE A 145 4.20 2.39 0.65
N ARG A 146 4.48 3.65 0.26
CA ARG A 146 3.59 4.78 0.57
C ARG A 146 2.18 4.63 -0.02
N PHE A 147 2.08 4.20 -1.27
CA PHE A 147 0.77 3.99 -1.91
C PHE A 147 0.06 2.75 -1.35
N ALA A 148 0.78 1.65 -1.09
CA ALA A 148 0.23 0.48 -0.42
C ALA A 148 -0.31 0.83 0.98
N ASN A 149 0.49 1.54 1.80
CA ASN A 149 0.10 2.03 3.12
C ASN A 149 -1.17 2.89 3.04
N ARG A 150 -1.21 3.83 2.10
CA ARG A 150 -2.41 4.67 1.91
C ARG A 150 -3.64 3.84 1.58
N GLN A 151 -3.53 2.85 0.69
CA GLN A 151 -4.66 1.99 0.32
C GLN A 151 -5.16 1.16 1.50
N ILE A 152 -4.24 0.50 2.22
CA ILE A 152 -4.56 -0.36 3.37
C ILE A 152 -5.17 0.48 4.49
N ARG A 153 -4.53 1.61 4.87
CA ARG A 153 -5.08 2.52 5.88
C ARG A 153 -6.45 3.07 5.48
N TYR A 154 -6.63 3.44 4.22
CA TYR A 154 -7.92 3.94 3.75
C TYR A 154 -9.01 2.87 3.89
N ALA A 155 -8.74 1.63 3.47
CA ALA A 155 -9.69 0.53 3.59
C ALA A 155 -10.06 0.26 5.06
N ILE A 156 -9.07 0.24 5.95
CA ILE A 156 -9.26 0.00 7.38
C ILE A 156 -10.05 1.14 8.04
N LEU A 157 -9.61 2.38 7.88
CA LEU A 157 -10.18 3.53 8.58
C LEU A 157 -11.62 3.83 8.15
N TRP A 158 -11.91 3.64 6.86
CA TRP A 158 -13.22 3.95 6.27
C TRP A 158 -14.09 2.73 6.02
N LYS A 159 -13.69 1.54 6.51
CA LYS A 159 -14.37 0.26 6.28
C LYS A 159 -14.71 0.02 4.80
N ALA A 160 -13.82 0.45 3.91
CA ALA A 160 -13.99 0.33 2.46
C ALA A 160 -13.35 -0.97 1.96
N ALA A 161 -13.89 -1.53 0.87
CA ALA A 161 -13.31 -2.73 0.25
C ALA A 161 -11.90 -2.42 -0.27
N LEU A 162 -10.91 -3.22 0.08
CA LEU A 162 -9.55 -3.06 -0.45
C LEU A 162 -9.52 -3.50 -1.93
N PRO A 163 -8.79 -2.81 -2.83
CA PRO A 163 -8.61 -3.29 -4.20
C PRO A 163 -8.02 -4.70 -4.22
N ALA A 164 -8.59 -5.57 -5.04
CA ALA A 164 -8.08 -6.92 -5.24
C ALA A 164 -6.62 -6.91 -5.73
N GLY A 165 -5.86 -7.86 -5.21
CA GLY A 165 -4.42 -8.04 -5.41
C GLY A 165 -3.54 -7.12 -4.57
N THR A 166 -4.09 -6.25 -3.69
CA THR A 166 -3.26 -5.30 -2.94
C THR A 166 -2.28 -6.00 -1.98
N TRP A 167 -2.74 -7.02 -1.26
CA TRP A 167 -1.88 -7.77 -0.34
C TRP A 167 -0.94 -8.68 -1.10
N ARG A 168 -1.45 -9.37 -2.13
CA ARG A 168 -0.61 -10.23 -2.97
C ARG A 168 0.56 -9.45 -3.58
N ASP A 169 0.27 -8.30 -4.19
CA ASP A 169 1.31 -7.46 -4.79
C ASP A 169 2.29 -6.93 -3.74
N LEU A 170 1.83 -6.64 -2.52
CA LEU A 170 2.70 -6.24 -1.42
C LEU A 170 3.65 -7.39 -0.98
N HIS A 171 3.14 -8.62 -0.88
CA HIS A 171 3.93 -9.80 -0.55
C HIS A 171 4.93 -10.12 -1.66
N GLU A 172 4.50 -10.04 -2.92
CA GLU A 172 5.36 -10.23 -4.09
C GLU A 172 6.45 -9.17 -4.18
N LEU A 173 6.12 -7.90 -3.92
CA LEU A 173 7.11 -6.82 -3.84
C LEU A 173 8.15 -7.11 -2.76
N HIS A 174 7.73 -7.53 -1.56
CA HIS A 174 8.68 -7.87 -0.49
C HIS A 174 9.59 -9.04 -0.91
N LEU A 175 9.04 -10.10 -1.50
CA LEU A 175 9.84 -11.21 -2.04
C LEU A 175 10.83 -10.75 -3.11
N TYR A 176 10.38 -9.91 -4.03
CA TYR A 176 11.21 -9.37 -5.11
C TYR A 176 12.40 -8.59 -4.54
N LEU A 177 12.16 -7.75 -3.53
CA LEU A 177 13.19 -6.94 -2.92
C LEU A 177 14.14 -7.75 -2.03
N SER A 178 13.64 -8.75 -1.30
CA SER A 178 14.43 -9.63 -0.42
C SER A 178 15.31 -10.61 -1.21
N SER A 179 14.76 -11.24 -2.25
CA SER A 179 15.52 -12.18 -3.10
C SER A 179 16.64 -11.50 -3.88
N ARG A 180 16.47 -10.23 -4.26
CA ARG A 180 17.55 -9.47 -4.88
C ARG A 180 18.62 -9.12 -3.87
N ARG A 181 18.33 -8.64 -2.64
CA ARG A 181 19.37 -8.30 -1.64
C ARG A 181 20.42 -9.40 -1.48
N SER A 182 20.02 -10.66 -1.41
CA SER A 182 20.95 -11.80 -1.24
C SER A 182 21.86 -12.07 -2.45
N ASN A 183 21.49 -11.63 -3.65
CA ASN A 183 22.18 -11.93 -4.92
C ASN A 183 22.67 -10.68 -5.66
N SER A 184 22.63 -9.52 -5.02
CA SER A 184 22.62 -8.24 -5.73
C SER A 184 23.93 -7.48 -5.59
N LEU A 185 24.57 -7.22 -6.75
CA LEU A 185 25.62 -6.22 -6.92
C LEU A 185 25.17 -4.80 -6.54
N TRP A 186 23.87 -4.56 -6.31
CA TRP A 186 23.34 -3.29 -5.79
C TRP A 186 23.74 -3.01 -4.34
N ASP A 187 24.21 -4.01 -3.59
CA ASP A 187 24.48 -3.94 -2.15
C ASP A 187 25.99 -4.12 -1.81
N LEU A 188 26.87 -4.22 -2.81
CA LEU A 188 28.30 -4.50 -2.58
C LEU A 188 29.01 -3.46 -1.70
N ASP A 189 28.55 -2.21 -1.71
CA ASP A 189 29.07 -1.10 -0.89
C ASP A 189 28.02 -0.50 0.06
N ALA A 190 26.83 -1.11 0.16
CA ALA A 190 25.76 -0.56 0.98
C ALA A 190 26.05 -0.77 2.46
N GLN A 191 26.49 0.30 3.15
CA GLN A 191 26.43 0.34 4.60
C GLN A 191 25.00 0.05 5.04
N ARG A 192 24.84 -0.74 6.11
CA ARG A 192 23.52 -0.96 6.73
C ARG A 192 22.88 0.41 6.96
N PRO A 193 21.58 0.58 6.64
CA PRO A 193 20.91 1.86 6.79
C PRO A 193 21.13 2.39 8.20
N THR A 194 21.59 3.64 8.29
CA THR A 194 21.77 4.30 9.59
C THR A 194 20.41 4.52 10.26
N VAL A 195 20.41 4.70 11.57
CA VAL A 195 19.16 4.92 12.34
C VAL A 195 18.43 6.14 11.77
N GLY A 196 17.22 5.93 11.23
CA GLY A 196 16.40 6.97 10.59
C GLY A 196 16.35 6.88 9.06
N GLU A 197 17.15 6.02 8.44
CA GLU A 197 17.03 5.74 7.01
C GLU A 197 15.88 4.77 6.69
N PHE A 198 15.30 4.93 5.50
CA PHE A 198 14.20 4.10 5.03
C PHE A 198 14.60 2.63 4.92
N ASP A 199 13.88 1.76 5.63
CA ASP A 199 14.01 0.32 5.51
C ASP A 199 12.72 -0.31 4.98
N GLN A 200 12.81 -0.88 3.77
CA GLN A 200 11.71 -1.58 3.10
C GLN A 200 11.17 -2.76 3.91
N GLU A 201 11.99 -3.42 4.74
CA GLU A 201 11.53 -4.55 5.55
C GLU A 201 10.67 -4.07 6.72
N ILE A 202 11.07 -2.98 7.36
CA ILE A 202 10.29 -2.34 8.43
C ILE A 202 8.95 -1.84 7.89
N GLU A 203 8.93 -1.23 6.70
CA GLU A 203 7.69 -0.77 6.05
C GLU A 203 6.74 -1.92 5.73
N TYR A 204 7.27 -3.04 5.23
CA TYR A 204 6.48 -4.25 5.00
C TYR A 204 5.88 -4.78 6.30
N LYS A 205 6.69 -4.96 7.36
CA LYS A 205 6.24 -5.42 8.67
C LYS A 205 5.21 -4.47 9.28
N THR A 206 5.39 -3.16 9.11
CA THR A 206 4.44 -2.12 9.56
C THR A 206 3.06 -2.36 8.95
N LEU A 207 3.00 -2.64 7.64
CA LEU A 207 1.75 -2.93 6.95
C LEU A 207 1.13 -4.25 7.40
N LEU A 208 1.94 -5.29 7.60
CA LEU A 208 1.47 -6.57 8.15
C LEU A 208 0.83 -6.40 9.53
N LEU A 209 1.49 -5.68 10.44
CA LEU A 209 0.97 -5.40 11.78
C LEU A 209 -0.31 -4.56 11.72
N LEU A 210 -0.38 -3.57 10.84
CA LEU A 210 -1.60 -2.79 10.65
C LEU A 210 -2.77 -3.67 10.17
N GLY A 211 -2.52 -4.53 9.17
CA GLY A 211 -3.52 -5.45 8.65
C GLY A 211 -3.98 -6.50 9.67
N LEU A 212 -3.04 -7.03 10.46
CA LEU A 212 -3.34 -7.95 11.55
C LEU A 212 -4.20 -7.31 12.63
N ALA A 213 -3.84 -6.09 13.06
CA ALA A 213 -4.59 -5.35 14.06
C ALA A 213 -6.02 -5.07 13.60
N ALA A 214 -6.21 -4.71 12.32
CA ALA A 214 -7.54 -4.52 11.76
C ALA A 214 -8.38 -5.81 11.73
N LYS A 215 -7.77 -7.00 11.62
CA LYS A 215 -8.48 -8.29 11.72
C LYS A 215 -8.83 -8.67 13.17
N LEU A 216 -7.98 -8.33 14.13
CA LEU A 216 -8.13 -8.75 15.53
C LEU A 216 -8.93 -7.75 16.38
N LYS A 217 -8.79 -6.45 16.13
CA LYS A 217 -9.39 -5.36 16.91
C LYS A 217 -9.62 -4.13 16.03
N ASP A 218 -10.82 -4.02 15.45
CA ASP A 218 -11.28 -2.91 14.60
C ASP A 218 -10.96 -1.51 15.15
N ALA A 219 -10.99 -1.35 16.48
CA ALA A 219 -10.75 -0.06 17.14
C ALA A 219 -9.26 0.31 17.25
N ALA A 220 -8.33 -0.64 17.18
CA ALA A 220 -6.90 -0.36 17.40
C ALA A 220 -6.31 0.58 16.33
N PRO A 221 -6.54 0.37 15.02
CA PRO A 221 -6.03 1.28 13.98
C PRO A 221 -6.59 2.72 14.02
N GLN A 222 -7.64 2.98 14.81
CA GLN A 222 -8.21 4.31 15.00
C GLN A 222 -7.47 5.12 16.07
N SER A 223 -6.68 4.45 16.92
CA SER A 223 -5.90 5.10 17.97
C SER A 223 -4.61 5.71 17.39
N GLU A 224 -4.38 7.00 17.65
CA GLU A 224 -3.15 7.69 17.25
C GLU A 224 -1.92 7.08 17.92
N TYR A 225 -2.01 6.76 19.22
CA TYR A 225 -0.96 6.07 19.97
C TYR A 225 -0.57 4.74 19.31
N PHE A 226 -1.56 3.95 18.88
CA PHE A 226 -1.30 2.68 18.19
C PHE A 226 -0.57 2.93 16.86
N MET A 227 -1.01 3.92 16.08
CA MET A 227 -0.39 4.25 14.80
C MET A 227 1.05 4.76 14.95
N ASP A 228 1.35 5.51 16.00
CA ASP A 228 2.69 6.02 16.30
C ASP A 228 3.63 4.91 16.81
N GLY A 229 3.10 3.90 17.50
CA GLY A 229 3.86 2.73 17.97
C GLY A 229 4.22 1.73 16.88
N LEU A 230 3.48 1.69 15.76
CA LEU A 230 3.64 0.70 14.69
C LEU A 230 5.08 0.57 14.15
N PRO A 231 5.80 1.64 13.80
CA PRO A 231 7.17 1.52 13.29
C PRO A 231 8.13 0.87 14.30
N ALA A 232 7.99 1.20 15.59
CA ALA A 232 8.83 0.64 16.65
C ALA A 232 8.55 -0.84 16.87
N TRP A 233 7.27 -1.25 16.81
CA TRP A 233 6.90 -2.66 16.87
C TRP A 233 7.32 -3.43 15.62
N ALA A 234 7.22 -2.82 14.44
CA ALA A 234 7.67 -3.41 13.18
C ALA A 234 9.18 -3.68 13.17
N ALA A 235 9.98 -2.78 13.74
CA ALA A 235 11.43 -2.98 13.89
C ALA A 235 11.79 -4.19 14.76
N GLN A 236 10.96 -4.52 15.76
CA GLN A 236 11.16 -5.68 16.65
C GLN A 236 10.51 -6.97 16.11
N THR A 237 9.62 -6.84 15.13
CA THR A 237 8.87 -7.95 14.56
C THR A 237 9.77 -8.85 13.72
N ARG A 238 9.62 -10.17 13.87
CA ARG A 238 10.38 -11.16 13.09
C ARG A 238 9.48 -11.83 12.06
N LEU A 239 10.05 -12.07 10.89
CA LEU A 239 9.48 -12.92 9.84
C LEU A 239 10.34 -14.17 9.79
N GLU A 240 9.76 -15.31 10.14
CA GLU A 240 10.47 -16.57 10.26
C GLU A 240 10.01 -17.59 9.22
N ASP A 241 10.90 -18.50 8.88
CA ASP A 241 10.61 -19.59 7.95
C ASP A 241 9.59 -20.56 8.56
N PRO A 242 8.44 -20.83 7.90
CA PRO A 242 7.45 -21.79 8.35
C PRO A 242 8.01 -23.17 8.70
N HIS A 243 9.06 -23.64 8.01
CA HIS A 243 9.69 -24.94 8.28
C HIS A 243 10.26 -25.04 9.69
N THR A 244 10.70 -23.92 10.27
CA THR A 244 11.28 -23.89 11.63
C THR A 244 10.21 -23.88 12.73
N ARG A 245 8.93 -23.76 12.37
CA ARG A 245 7.80 -23.57 13.30
C ARG A 245 6.71 -24.64 13.18
N LEU A 246 7.00 -25.76 12.52
CA LEU A 246 6.08 -26.90 12.44
C LEU A 246 5.69 -27.41 13.84
N GLY A 247 4.42 -27.81 14.00
CA GLY A 247 3.83 -28.30 15.24
C GLY A 247 3.55 -27.23 16.31
N ARG A 248 3.93 -25.96 16.08
CA ARG A 248 3.64 -24.86 17.02
C ARG A 248 2.19 -24.37 16.85
N LEU A 249 1.60 -23.91 17.95
CA LEU A 249 0.23 -23.39 18.03
C LEU A 249 0.22 -21.86 18.07
N ARG A 250 -0.96 -21.27 17.80
CA ARG A 250 -1.23 -19.82 17.95
C ARG A 250 -0.26 -18.92 17.17
N LEU A 251 0.14 -19.38 15.99
CA LEU A 251 1.03 -18.61 15.11
C LEU A 251 0.25 -17.57 14.31
N PHE A 252 0.91 -16.47 13.96
CA PHE A 252 0.42 -15.57 12.91
C PHE A 252 1.10 -15.94 11.60
N THR A 253 0.32 -16.24 10.57
CA THR A 253 0.82 -16.71 9.27
C THR A 253 0.59 -15.67 8.19
N VAL A 254 1.58 -15.53 7.30
CA VAL A 254 1.54 -14.64 6.13
C VAL A 254 1.82 -15.47 4.88
N GLU A 255 0.77 -15.82 4.15
CA GLU A 255 0.88 -16.59 2.90
C GLU A 255 1.07 -15.65 1.71
N VAL A 256 2.13 -15.85 0.94
CA VAL A 256 2.49 -14.94 -0.18
C VAL A 256 1.42 -14.94 -1.27
N SER A 257 0.84 -16.11 -1.58
CA SER A 257 -0.16 -16.26 -2.64
C SER A 257 -1.52 -15.70 -2.25
N ALA A 258 -1.78 -15.56 -0.95
CA ALA A 258 -3.04 -15.05 -0.44
C ALA A 258 -3.09 -13.53 -0.63
N ASP A 259 -4.24 -13.02 -1.07
CA ASP A 259 -4.49 -11.58 -1.13
C ASP A 259 -5.10 -11.10 0.19
N GLU A 260 -4.40 -11.38 1.30
CA GLU A 260 -4.91 -11.13 2.65
C GLU A 260 -3.82 -10.64 3.60
N PRO A 261 -4.17 -9.87 4.65
CA PRO A 261 -3.23 -9.57 5.73
C PRO A 261 -2.94 -10.83 6.56
N PRO A 262 -1.92 -10.77 7.45
CA PRO A 262 -1.62 -11.85 8.37
C PRO A 262 -2.86 -12.34 9.12
N ARG A 263 -2.93 -13.64 9.35
CA ARG A 263 -4.03 -14.28 10.09
C ARG A 263 -3.50 -15.12 11.24
N GLN A 264 -4.28 -15.22 12.30
CA GLN A 264 -4.00 -16.15 13.40
C GLN A 264 -4.42 -17.56 12.98
N LEU A 265 -3.49 -18.51 13.10
CA LEU A 265 -3.76 -19.92 12.91
C LEU A 265 -4.47 -20.48 14.16
N GLN A 266 -5.64 -21.09 13.98
CA GLN A 266 -6.46 -21.64 15.06
C GLN A 266 -5.95 -22.99 15.60
N GLY A 267 -4.99 -23.63 14.92
CA GLY A 267 -4.42 -24.93 15.26
C GLY A 267 -2.90 -24.95 15.18
N SER A 268 -2.34 -26.15 15.07
CA SER A 268 -0.91 -26.36 14.84
C SER A 268 -0.57 -26.12 13.38
N LEU A 269 0.66 -25.65 13.15
CA LEU A 269 1.21 -25.59 11.80
C LEU A 269 1.69 -26.99 11.40
N ASP A 270 0.83 -27.71 10.69
CA ASP A 270 1.10 -29.10 10.32
C ASP A 270 1.91 -29.22 9.01
N MET A 271 1.81 -28.22 8.14
CA MET A 271 2.49 -28.19 6.84
C MET A 271 3.17 -26.84 6.61
N ALA A 272 4.35 -26.87 6.01
CA ALA A 272 5.02 -25.67 5.55
C ALA A 272 4.28 -25.08 4.33
N PHE A 273 4.36 -23.77 4.17
CA PHE A 273 3.72 -23.03 3.08
C PHE A 273 4.66 -21.96 2.53
N ARG A 274 4.32 -21.40 1.37
CA ARG A 274 5.08 -20.30 0.78
C ARG A 274 4.73 -18.98 1.47
N GLY A 275 5.54 -18.60 2.44
CA GLY A 275 5.37 -17.36 3.18
C GLY A 275 6.17 -17.33 4.46
N TRP A 276 5.63 -16.67 5.49
CA TRP A 276 6.32 -16.46 6.76
C TRP A 276 5.41 -16.68 7.95
N VAL A 277 6.03 -17.03 9.07
CA VAL A 277 5.42 -16.89 10.40
C VAL A 277 5.80 -15.51 10.93
N LEU A 278 4.79 -14.69 11.24
CA LEU A 278 4.94 -13.37 11.82
C LEU A 278 5.02 -13.48 13.34
N GLN A 279 6.05 -12.89 13.94
CA GLN A 279 6.20 -12.78 15.39
C GLN A 279 6.22 -11.31 15.81
N PRO A 280 5.06 -10.74 16.15
CA PRO A 280 4.99 -9.42 16.73
C PRO A 280 5.62 -9.39 18.13
N PRO A 281 6.16 -8.25 18.56
CA PRO A 281 6.68 -8.11 19.92
C PRO A 281 5.55 -8.09 20.94
N TYR A 282 5.84 -8.52 22.18
CA TYR A 282 4.84 -8.59 23.26
C TYR A 282 4.04 -7.28 23.49
N PRO A 283 4.65 -6.08 23.49
CA PRO A 283 3.89 -4.84 23.64
C PRO A 283 2.79 -4.65 22.59
N TYR A 284 3.01 -5.08 21.34
CA TYR A 284 1.99 -5.01 20.30
C TYR A 284 0.81 -5.95 20.60
N LEU A 285 1.10 -7.19 21.04
CA LEU A 285 0.06 -8.17 21.37
C LEU A 285 -0.78 -7.70 22.56
N HIS A 286 -0.12 -7.15 23.58
CA HIS A 286 -0.77 -6.59 24.75
C HIS A 286 -1.77 -5.48 24.38
N GLU A 287 -1.39 -4.54 23.50
CA GLU A 287 -2.30 -3.49 23.01
C GLU A 287 -3.55 -4.03 22.28
N LEU A 288 -3.42 -5.17 21.60
CA LEU A 288 -4.55 -5.84 20.97
C LEU A 288 -5.44 -6.56 22.00
N GLU A 289 -4.87 -7.07 23.08
CA GLU A 289 -5.59 -7.79 24.14
C GLU A 289 -6.30 -6.86 25.15
N SER A 290 -5.73 -5.70 25.51
CA SER A 290 -6.21 -4.82 26.59
C SER A 290 -7.45 -3.96 26.25
N GLY A 291 -8.38 -4.45 25.42
CA GLY A 291 -9.69 -3.80 25.26
C GLY A 291 -10.61 -4.02 26.50
N PRO A 292 -11.66 -3.20 26.71
CA PRO A 292 -12.55 -3.29 27.88
C PRO A 292 -13.36 -4.61 27.98
N PHE A 293 -13.18 -5.52 27.04
CA PHE A 293 -13.75 -6.87 27.02
C PHE A 293 -12.65 -7.91 26.84
N GLY A 294 -11.67 -7.92 27.75
CA GLY A 294 -10.58 -8.90 27.87
C GLY A 294 -11.06 -10.31 28.25
N LEU A 295 -12.11 -10.80 27.60
CA LEU A 295 -12.59 -12.18 27.64
C LEU A 295 -13.05 -12.54 26.23
N GLY A 296 -12.16 -13.13 25.41
CA GLY A 296 -12.63 -13.79 24.18
C GLY A 296 -11.62 -14.10 23.08
N ALA A 297 -10.50 -13.36 22.92
CA ALA A 297 -9.59 -13.63 21.80
C ALA A 297 -8.66 -14.84 22.03
N PHE A 298 -8.42 -15.18 23.29
CA PHE A 298 -7.68 -16.36 23.70
C PHE A 298 -8.58 -17.16 24.64
N GLY A 299 -9.17 -18.24 24.12
CA GLY A 299 -9.95 -19.19 24.91
C GLY A 299 -9.23 -19.45 26.24
N GLY A 300 -9.96 -19.19 27.33
CA GLY A 300 -9.43 -19.06 28.69
C GLY A 300 -8.62 -20.26 29.15
N ARG A 301 -7.32 -20.21 28.88
CA ARG A 301 -6.31 -20.98 29.61
C ARG A 301 -5.18 -20.03 29.99
N PRO A 302 -4.96 -19.80 31.30
CA PRO A 302 -3.90 -18.93 31.77
C PRO A 302 -2.54 -19.47 31.32
N LEU A 303 -1.62 -18.53 31.05
CA LEU A 303 -0.23 -18.77 30.71
C LEU A 303 0.42 -19.61 31.81
N GLY A 304 0.64 -20.90 31.53
CA GLY A 304 1.59 -21.71 32.29
C GLY A 304 2.99 -21.20 31.99
N LEU A 305 3.51 -20.34 32.85
CA LEU A 305 4.94 -20.06 32.95
C LEU A 305 5.63 -21.35 33.39
N GLU A 306 6.09 -22.17 32.45
CA GLU A 306 7.15 -23.13 32.74
C GLU A 306 8.48 -22.37 32.73
N THR A 307 8.91 -22.02 33.95
CA THR A 307 10.28 -21.65 34.27
C THR A 307 11.24 -22.78 33.89
N PHE A 308 12.23 -22.47 33.07
CA PHE A 308 13.55 -23.11 33.12
C PHE A 308 14.54 -22.09 33.67
#